data_AF-I4YH20-F1
#
_entry.id   AF-I4YH20-F1
#
_cell.length_a   1.000
_cell.length_b   1.000
_cell.length_c   1.000
_cell.angle_alpha   90.00
_cell.angle_beta   90.00
_cell.angle_gamma   90.00
#
_symmetry.space_group_name_H-M   'P 1'
#
loop_
_entity.id
_entity.type
_entity.pdbx_description
1 polymer ?
#
loop_
_entity_poly.entity_id
_entity_poly.type
_entity_poly.pdbx_seq_one_letter_code
_entity_poly.pdbx_strand_id
1 'polypeptide(L)' 'MSRILQPFRFLHRMAHEQPVYLWSFGIGLTGPLLVIAVPEIRSKFFGWKPTERLPTTYPVPQRERRAVEGFEDA' A
#
# COMPACT_ATOMS: atom_id res chain seq x y z
N MET A 1 -5.21 -41.83 -6.27
CA MET A 1 -5.53 -40.53 -6.89
C MET A 1 -5.99 -39.54 -5.82
N SER A 2 -5.09 -38.77 -5.19
CA SER A 2 -5.45 -37.56 -4.42
C SER A 2 -4.24 -36.73 -3.98
N ARG A 3 -3.38 -36.32 -4.93
CA ARG A 3 -2.34 -35.31 -4.64
C ARG A 3 -2.93 -33.97 -4.19
N ILE A 4 -4.21 -33.73 -4.46
CA ILE A 4 -4.98 -32.53 -4.08
C ILE A 4 -5.36 -32.53 -2.59
N LEU A 5 -5.49 -33.70 -1.96
CA LEU A 5 -5.97 -33.82 -0.56
C LEU A 5 -4.86 -33.73 0.50
N GLN A 6 -3.58 -33.60 0.10
CA GLN A 6 -2.44 -33.56 1.03
C GLN A 6 -1.51 -32.36 0.78
N PRO A 7 -2.00 -31.12 0.88
CA PRO A 7 -1.23 -29.91 0.59
C PRO A 7 0.04 -29.80 1.43
N PHE A 8 -0.03 -30.19 2.71
CA PHE A 8 1.14 -30.14 3.61
C PHE A 8 2.27 -31.07 3.19
N ARG A 9 1.95 -32.31 2.75
CA ARG A 9 2.98 -33.26 2.29
C ARG A 9 3.60 -32.82 0.96
N PHE A 10 2.78 -32.21 0.09
CA PHE A 10 3.26 -31.61 -1.15
C PHE A 10 4.22 -30.44 -0.89
N LEU A 11 3.83 -29.48 -0.05
CA LEU A 11 4.68 -28.33 0.30
C LEU A 11 5.98 -28.79 0.96
N HIS A 12 5.93 -29.76 1.89
CA HIS A 12 7.11 -30.34 2.52
C HIS A 12 8.07 -30.96 1.50
N ARG A 13 7.55 -31.70 0.51
CA ARG A 13 8.35 -32.26 -0.57
C ARG A 13 8.96 -31.15 -1.45
N MET A 14 8.17 -30.15 -1.85
CA MET A 14 8.65 -29.03 -2.65
C MET A 14 9.76 -28.24 -1.94
N ALA A 15 9.69 -28.13 -0.61
CA ALA A 15 10.72 -27.47 0.19
C ALA A 15 12.09 -28.17 0.11
N HIS A 16 12.12 -29.50 -0.05
CA HIS A 16 13.35 -30.28 -0.12
C HIS A 16 13.81 -30.54 -1.56
N GLU A 17 12.89 -30.89 -2.47
CA GLU A 17 13.21 -31.26 -3.85
C GLU A 17 13.43 -30.03 -4.74
N GLN A 18 12.66 -28.95 -4.52
CA GLN A 18 12.70 -27.74 -5.36
C GLN A 18 12.49 -26.45 -4.54
N PRO A 19 13.41 -26.12 -3.62
CA PRO A 19 13.24 -25.02 -2.67
C PRO A 19 13.03 -23.67 -3.37
N VAL A 20 13.71 -23.43 -4.49
CA VAL A 20 13.67 -22.14 -5.18
C VAL A 20 12.25 -21.78 -5.61
N TYR A 21 11.49 -22.72 -6.18
CA TYR A 21 10.12 -22.44 -6.63
C TYR A 21 9.18 -22.15 -5.46
N LEU A 22 9.26 -22.96 -4.40
CA LEU A 22 8.39 -22.79 -3.23
C LEU A 22 8.62 -21.43 -2.57
N TRP A 23 9.87 -21.08 -2.29
CA TRP A 23 10.20 -19.86 -1.56
C TRP A 23 10.07 -18.61 -2.43
N SER A 24 10.37 -18.68 -3.73
CA SER A 24 10.15 -17.55 -4.65
C SER A 24 8.67 -17.17 -4.71
N PHE A 25 7.79 -18.17 -4.83
CA PHE A 25 6.35 -17.94 -4.85
C PHE A 25 5.83 -17.50 -3.49
N GLY A 26 6.28 -18.13 -2.41
CA GLY A 26 5.88 -17.77 -1.04
C GLY A 26 6.25 -16.33 -0.69
N ILE A 27 7.50 -15.92 -0.93
CA ILE A 27 7.97 -14.55 -0.68
C ILE A 27 7.27 -13.56 -1.63
N GLY A 28 7.15 -13.93 -2.92
CA GLY A 28 6.47 -13.12 -3.92
C GLY A 28 5.00 -12.84 -3.58
N LEU A 29 4.27 -13.82 -3.06
CA LEU A 29 2.88 -13.65 -2.61
C LEU A 29 2.77 -12.92 -1.28
N THR A 30 3.77 -13.01 -0.41
CA THR A 30 3.75 -12.34 0.89
C THR A 30 3.64 -10.82 0.72
N GLY A 31 4.31 -10.23 -0.28
CA GLY A 31 4.22 -8.80 -0.56
C GLY A 31 2.79 -8.29 -0.79
N PRO A 32 2.07 -8.77 -1.82
CA PRO A 32 0.68 -8.39 -2.08
C PRO A 32 -0.27 -8.65 -0.91
N LEU A 33 -0.09 -9.77 -0.20
CA LEU A 33 -0.88 -10.07 1.00
C LEU A 33 -0.70 -9.00 2.08
N LEU A 34 0.54 -8.58 2.32
CA LEU A 34 0.83 -7.52 3.30
C LEU A 34 0.30 -6.16 2.85
N VAL A 35 0.35 -5.83 1.55
CA VAL A 35 -0.21 -4.57 1.02
C VAL A 35 -1.72 -4.48 1.30
N ILE A 36 -2.44 -5.60 1.28
CA ILE A 36 -3.87 -5.63 1.56
C ILE A 36 -4.15 -5.65 3.08
N ALA A 37 -3.42 -6.48 3.83
CA ALA A 37 -3.71 -6.71 5.25
C ALA A 37 -3.19 -5.60 6.18
N VAL A 38 -1.98 -5.10 5.93
CA VAL A 38 -1.28 -4.19 6.84
C VAL A 38 -1.96 -2.82 6.98
N PRO A 39 -2.48 -2.15 5.92
CA PRO A 39 -3.09 -0.83 6.06
C PRO A 39 -4.30 -0.82 7.00
N GLU A 40 -5.16 -1.83 6.92
CA GLU A 40 -6.33 -1.98 7.78
C GLU A 40 -5.93 -2.16 9.24
N ILE A 41 -4.94 -3.02 9.49
CA ILE A 41 -4.43 -3.26 10.84
C ILE A 41 -3.79 -1.98 11.41
N ARG A 42 -2.97 -1.31 10.60
CA ARG A 42 -2.24 -0.09 10.95
C ARG A 42 -3.17 1.08 11.27
N SER A 43 -4.25 1.25 10.51
CA SER A 43 -5.24 2.31 10.74
C SER A 43 -6.09 2.04 11.98
N LYS A 44 -6.60 0.80 12.13
CA LYS A 44 -7.60 0.46 13.16
C LYS A 44 -7.00 0.22 14.55
N PHE A 45 -5.85 -0.46 14.63
CA PHE A 45 -5.27 -0.87 15.92
C PHE A 45 -4.13 0.04 16.38
N PHE A 46 -3.38 0.63 15.45
CA PHE A 46 -2.21 1.46 15.76
C PHE A 46 -2.48 2.96 15.62
N GLY A 47 -3.73 3.36 15.33
CA GLY A 47 -4.15 4.77 15.26
C GLY A 47 -3.44 5.59 14.19
N TRP A 48 -2.83 4.93 13.21
CA TRP A 48 -2.09 5.61 12.16
C TRP A 48 -3.05 6.29 11.18
N LYS A 49 -2.78 7.55 10.84
CA LYS A 49 -3.50 8.31 9.82
C LYS A 49 -2.56 8.66 8.67
N PRO A 50 -3.03 8.59 7.41
CA PRO A 50 -2.26 9.06 6.27
C PRO A 50 -2.01 10.56 6.39
N THR A 51 -0.81 11.00 6.03
CA THR A 51 -0.46 12.41 5.97
C THR A 51 -1.30 13.11 4.89
N GLU A 52 -1.69 14.36 5.17
CA GLU A 52 -2.34 15.18 4.17
C GLU A 52 -1.44 15.38 2.94
N ARG A 53 -2.05 15.46 1.76
CA ARG A 53 -1.30 15.61 0.52
C ARG A 53 -0.65 16.99 0.48
N LEU A 54 0.67 17.03 0.28
CA LEU A 54 1.37 18.31 0.11
C LEU A 54 0.83 19.06 -1.13
N PRO A 55 0.72 20.39 -1.06
CA PRO A 55 0.36 21.20 -2.22
C PRO A 55 1.47 21.08 -3.27
N THR A 56 1.08 20.67 -4.47
CA THR A 56 1.99 20.59 -5.64
C THR A 56 1.95 21.86 -6.48
N THR A 57 1.00 22.74 -6.20
CA THR A 57 0.74 23.99 -6.90
C THR A 57 0.44 25.09 -5.89
N TYR A 58 0.53 26.34 -6.34
CA TYR A 58 0.14 27.48 -5.52
C TYR A 58 -1.32 27.33 -5.07
N PRO A 59 -1.62 27.39 -3.76
CA PRO A 59 -2.97 27.22 -3.26
C PRO A 59 -3.81 28.46 -3.60
N VAL A 60 -4.50 28.40 -4.74
CA VAL A 60 -5.43 29.46 -5.14
C VAL A 60 -6.66 29.40 -4.24
N PRO A 61 -7.01 30.48 -3.52
CA PRO A 61 -8.19 30.49 -2.68
C PRO A 61 -9.46 30.40 -3.54
N GLN A 62 -10.39 29.54 -3.13
CA GLN A 62 -11.72 29.42 -3.76
C GLN A 62 -12.64 30.56 -3.30
N ARG A 63 -12.29 31.79 -3.69
CA ARG A 63 -13.09 32.99 -3.41
C ARG A 63 -13.15 33.91 -4.61
N GLU A 64 -14.18 34.74 -4.68
CA GLU A 64 -14.28 35.78 -5.69
C GLU A 64 -13.16 36.83 -5.53
N ARG A 65 -12.84 37.49 -6.65
CA ARG A 65 -11.87 38.58 -6.66
C ARG A 65 -12.43 39.74 -5.83
N ARG A 66 -11.58 40.29 -4.98
CA ARG A 66 -11.88 41.50 -4.22
C ARG A 66 -10.99 42.61 -4.77
N ALA A 67 -11.57 43.79 -5.02
CA ALA A 67 -10.77 44.98 -5.32
C ALA A 67 -9.84 45.28 -4.13
N VAL A 68 -8.58 45.58 -4.43
CA VAL A 68 -7.54 45.92 -3.45
C VAL A 68 -6.95 47.25 -3.89
N GLU A 69 -6.64 48.13 -2.94
CA GLU A 69 -6.02 49.43 -3.17
C GLU A 69 -4.66 49.47 -2.46
N GLY A 70 -3.72 50.28 -2.94
CA GLY A 70 -2.49 50.63 -2.19
C GLY A 70 -1.16 50.51 -2.93
N PHE A 71 -1.17 50.13 -4.21
CA PHE A 71 0.03 50.02 -5.05
C PHE A 71 -0.20 50.62 -6.45
N GLU A 72 -1.02 51.68 -6.54
CA GLU A 72 -1.34 52.29 -7.83
C GLU A 72 -0.16 53.14 -8.34
N ASP A 73 0.11 53.05 -9.64
CA ASP A 73 1.13 53.88 -10.30
C ASP A 73 0.67 55.35 -10.26
N ALA A 74 1.57 56.24 -9.84
CA ALA A 74 1.30 57.65 -9.53
C ALA A 74 0.75 58.48 -10.70
#